data_AF-T0TNK2-F1
#
_entry.id   AF-T0TNK2-F1
#
_cell.length_a   1.000
_cell.length_b   1.000
_cell.length_c   1.000
_cell.angle_alpha   90.00
_cell.angle_beta   90.00
_cell.angle_gamma   90.00
#
_symmetry.space_group_name_H-M   'P 1'
#
loop_
_entity.id
_entity.type
_entity.pdbx_description
1 polymer ?
#
loop_
_entity_poly.entity_id
_entity_poly.type
_entity_poly.pdbx_seq_one_letter_code
_entity_poly.pdbx_strand_id
1 'polypeptide(L)' 'MCKVVRDVVAADFGQEVADKVRVQYGGSVKPENVAEYMACPDVDGALVGGASLQADSFLALLDFVK' A
#
# COMPACT_ATOMS: atom_id res chain seq x y z
N MET A 1 1.56 9.42 -5.76
CA MET A 1 1.74 10.01 -4.42
C MET A 1 2.68 9.19 -3.53
N CYS A 2 2.57 7.85 -3.44
CA CYS A 2 3.50 7.07 -2.64
C CYS A 2 4.98 7.27 -3.04
N LYS A 3 5.26 7.39 -4.35
CA LYS A 3 6.57 7.82 -4.84
C LYS A 3 7.08 9.12 -4.22
N VAL A 4 6.23 10.14 -4.10
CA VAL A 4 6.60 11.44 -3.52
C VAL A 4 7.00 11.28 -2.06
N VAL A 5 6.29 10.43 -1.30
CA VAL A 5 6.66 10.11 0.08
C VAL A 5 8.03 9.42 0.13
N ARG A 6 8.26 8.43 -0.75
CA ARG A 6 9.55 7.74 -0.85
C ARG A 6 10.69 8.69 -1.24
N ASP A 7 10.45 9.60 -2.18
CA ASP A 7 11.43 10.60 -2.64
C ASP A 7 11.79 11.59 -1.51
N VAL A 8 10.83 11.97 -0.65
CA VAL A 8 11.12 12.79 0.55
C VAL A 8 11.98 12.02 1.55
N VAL A 9 11.67 10.75 1.81
CA VAL A 9 12.50 9.90 2.68
C VAL A 9 13.91 9.74 2.09
N ALA A 10 14.04 9.60 0.78
CA ALA A 10 15.33 9.51 0.10
C ALA A 10 16.15 10.80 0.25
N ALA A 11 15.50 11.96 0.17
CA ALA A 11 16.15 13.26 0.33
C ALA A 11 16.72 13.46 1.76
N ASP A 12 15.96 13.06 2.78
CA ASP A 12 16.32 13.31 4.18
C ASP A 12 17.21 12.20 4.79
N PHE A 13 17.05 10.96 4.31
CA PHE A 13 17.66 9.77 4.95
C PHE A 13 18.44 8.87 3.98
N GLY A 14 18.49 9.22 2.69
CA GLY A 14 19.21 8.47 1.65
C GLY A 14 18.39 7.32 1.03
N GLN A 15 18.78 6.95 -0.21
CA GLN A 15 18.04 5.98 -1.01
C GLN A 15 17.93 4.60 -0.36
N GLU A 16 18.99 4.13 0.33
CA GLU A 16 18.96 2.83 1.00
C GLU A 16 17.87 2.75 2.09
N VAL A 17 17.61 3.86 2.80
CA VAL A 17 16.54 3.94 3.80
C VAL A 17 15.17 4.02 3.10
N ALA A 18 15.09 4.81 2.03
CA ALA A 18 13.86 4.96 1.24
C ALA A 18 13.42 3.68 0.51
N ASP A 19 14.34 2.81 0.11
CA ASP A 19 14.01 1.52 -0.50
C ASP A 19 13.48 0.51 0.54
N LYS A 20 13.78 0.72 1.83
CA LYS A 20 13.33 -0.15 2.93
C LYS A 20 12.04 0.33 3.60
N VAL A 21 11.69 1.62 3.46
CA VAL A 21 10.44 2.14 4.04
C VAL A 21 9.24 1.58 3.27
N ARG A 22 8.24 1.09 4.01
CA ARG A 22 6.96 0.66 3.43
C ARG A 22 6.01 1.85 3.40
N VAL A 23 5.46 2.16 2.22
CA VAL A 23 4.51 3.24 1.98
C VAL A 23 3.15 2.65 1.62
N GLN A 24 2.17 2.86 2.49
CA GLN A 24 0.81 2.34 2.29
C GLN A 24 -0.09 3.37 1.59
N TYR A 25 -0.95 2.89 0.69
CA TYR A 25 -2.02 3.70 0.10
C TYR A 25 -3.25 3.70 1.02
N GLY A 26 -3.71 4.88 1.45
CA GLY A 26 -4.84 5.06 2.36
C GLY A 26 -6.15 5.50 1.71
N GLY A 27 -6.27 5.37 0.39
CA GLY A 27 -7.50 5.70 -0.34
C GLY A 27 -8.59 4.65 -0.20
N SER A 28 -9.63 4.75 -1.02
CA SER A 28 -10.75 3.79 -1.04
C SER A 28 -10.33 2.45 -1.68
N VAL A 29 -9.66 1.62 -0.89
CA VAL A 29 -9.26 0.25 -1.27
C VAL A 29 -10.38 -0.72 -0.92
N LYS A 30 -10.66 -1.61 -1.87
CA LYS A 30 -11.66 -2.68 -1.76
C LYS A 30 -11.04 -3.98 -2.27
N PRO A 31 -11.63 -5.15 -1.96
CA PRO A 31 -11.13 -6.42 -2.47
C PRO A 31 -10.99 -6.47 -3.99
N GLU A 32 -11.87 -5.80 -4.73
CA GLU A 32 -11.88 -5.87 -6.19
C GLU A 32 -10.74 -5.08 -6.86
N ASN A 33 -10.13 -4.12 -6.15
CA ASN A 33 -9.11 -3.23 -6.71
C ASN A 33 -7.76 -3.28 -5.96
N VAL A 34 -7.66 -4.03 -4.86
CA VAL A 34 -6.42 -4.10 -4.06
C VAL A 34 -5.22 -4.57 -4.89
N ALA A 35 -5.42 -5.55 -5.78
CA ALA A 35 -4.36 -6.08 -6.63
C ALA A 35 -3.77 -5.03 -7.58
N GLU A 36 -4.60 -4.13 -8.12
CA GLU A 36 -4.15 -3.04 -8.99
C GLU A 36 -3.27 -2.05 -8.23
N TYR A 37 -3.62 -1.74 -6.98
CA TYR A 37 -2.81 -0.88 -6.12
C TYR A 37 -1.50 -1.56 -5.70
N MET A 38 -1.53 -2.85 -5.34
CA MET A 38 -0.32 -3.60 -4.96
C MET A 38 0.63 -3.84 -6.13
N ALA A 39 0.16 -3.77 -7.38
CA ALA A 39 1.00 -3.82 -8.57
C ALA A 39 1.76 -2.51 -8.85
N CYS A 40 1.42 -1.41 -8.17
CA CYS A 40 2.13 -0.15 -8.32
C CYS A 40 3.51 -0.21 -7.63
N PRO A 41 4.61 0.20 -8.30
CA PRO A 41 5.97 -0.03 -7.81
C PRO A 41 6.31 0.68 -6.49
N ASP A 42 5.60 1.75 -6.16
CA ASP A 42 5.81 2.53 -4.93
C ASP A 42 4.78 2.27 -3.84
N VAL A 43 3.86 1.31 -4.02
CA VAL A 43 2.81 0.97 -3.06
C VAL A 43 3.15 -0.37 -2.41
N ASP A 44 3.40 -0.33 -1.10
CA ASP A 44 3.85 -1.52 -0.33
C ASP A 44 2.73 -2.12 0.54
N GLY A 45 1.51 -1.60 0.41
CA GLY A 45 0.37 -2.03 1.21
C GLY A 45 -0.77 -1.01 1.18
N ALA A 46 -1.83 -1.33 1.92
CA ALA A 46 -2.99 -0.45 2.06
C ALA A 46 -3.36 -0.23 3.53
N LEU A 47 -3.85 0.97 3.84
CA LEU A 47 -4.51 1.28 5.11
C LEU A 47 -6.02 1.38 4.85
N VAL A 48 -6.74 0.30 5.14
CA VAL A 48 -8.12 0.10 4.65
C VAL A 48 -9.16 0.44 5.72
N GLY A 49 -10.07 1.36 5.39
CA GLY A 49 -11.22 1.74 6.21
C GLY A 49 -12.36 0.74 6.13
N GLY A 50 -13.52 1.14 5.59
CA GLY A 50 -14.76 0.34 5.66
C GLY A 50 -14.66 -1.12 5.19
N ALA A 51 -13.85 -1.41 4.17
CA ALA A 51 -13.68 -2.79 3.66
C ALA A 51 -12.89 -3.72 4.61
N SER A 52 -12.34 -3.21 5.73
CA SER A 52 -11.70 -4.05 6.76
C SER A 52 -12.64 -4.46 7.90
N LEU A 53 -13.88 -3.92 7.95
CA LEU A 53 -14.79 -4.13 9.08
C LEU A 53 -15.57 -5.45 9.05
N GLN A 54 -15.53 -6.17 7.93
CA GLN A 54 -16.20 -7.45 7.72
C GLN A 54 -15.14 -8.52 7.43
N ALA A 55 -15.20 -9.67 8.11
CA ALA A 55 -14.16 -10.69 8.08
C ALA A 55 -13.89 -11.22 6.65
N ASP A 56 -14.94 -11.53 5.89
CA ASP A 56 -14.79 -12.05 4.52
C ASP A 56 -14.18 -10.98 3.59
N SER A 57 -14.62 -9.73 3.75
CA SER A 57 -14.04 -8.59 3.01
C SER A 57 -12.57 -8.39 3.37
N PHE A 58 -12.21 -8.49 4.65
CA PHE A 58 -10.84 -8.33 5.11
C PHE A 58 -9.92 -9.42 4.57
N LEU A 59 -10.37 -10.68 4.59
CA LEU A 59 -9.63 -11.79 4.00
C LEU A 59 -9.44 -11.59 2.49
N ALA A 60 -10.48 -11.13 1.79
CA ALA A 60 -10.40 -10.87 0.35
C ALA A 60 -9.40 -9.74 -0.01
N LEU A 61 -9.06 -8.83 0.91
CA LEU A 61 -7.98 -7.84 0.69
C LEU A 61 -6.59 -8.49 0.60
N LEU A 62 -6.44 -9.73 1.08
CA LEU A 62 -5.17 -10.47 1.08
C LEU A 62 -5.01 -11.36 -0.16
N ASP A 63 -6.01 -11.43 -1.05
CA ASP A 63 -6.03 -12.40 -2.14
C ASP A 63 -5.01 -12.12 -3.24
N PHE A 64 -4.45 -10.91 -3.32
CA PHE A 64 -3.42 -10.55 -4.30
C PHE A 64 -2.09 -11.28 -4.08
N VAL A 65 -1.88 -11.93 -2.93
CA VAL A 65 -0.68 -12.76 -2.67
C VAL A 65 -0.92 -14.26 -2.88
N LYS A 66 -2.13 -14.66 -3.30
CA LYS A 66 -2.44 -16.05 -3.60
C LYS A 66 -1.84 -16.50 -4.92
#